data_AF-A0A414G2I2-F1
#
_entry.id   AF-A0A414G2I2-F1
#
_cell.length_a   1.000
_cell.length_b   1.000
_cell.length_c   1.000
_cell.angle_alpha   90.00
_cell.angle_beta   90.00
_cell.angle_gamma   90.00
#
_symmetry.space_group_name_H-M   'P 1'
#
loop_
_entity.id
_entity.type
_entity.pdbx_description
1 polymer ?
#
loop_
_entity_poly.entity_id
_entity_poly.type
_entity_poly.pdbx_seq_one_letter_code
_entity_poly.pdbx_strand_id
1 'polypeptide(L)'
;MKVNFNKTFKDYRGNDLIVGGKVQLMTDIIAQCLFNGEGARSSGDSNKDSSRKIHSYELCMRLIQANGDLSISAEDAILIKESVIGLTPGCYSQIVKLIDE
;
A
#
# COMPACT_ATOMS: atom_id res chain seq x y z
N MET A 1 -5.31 13.14 -4.93
CA MET A 1 -4.83 12.57 -6.21
C MET A 1 -5.58 11.29 -6.50
N LYS A 2 -5.66 10.85 -7.76
CA LYS A 2 -6.39 9.63 -8.16
C LYS A 2 -5.37 8.60 -8.67
N VAL A 3 -5.30 7.44 -8.03
CA VAL A 3 -4.29 6.41 -8.33
C VAL A 3 -4.97 5.06 -8.50
N ASN A 4 -4.52 4.25 -9.46
CA ASN A 4 -5.02 2.91 -9.70
C ASN A 4 -3.99 1.86 -9.27
N PHE A 5 -4.24 1.25 -8.11
CA PHE A 5 -3.40 0.17 -7.57
C PHE A 5 -3.84 -1.22 -8.04
N ASN A 6 -4.90 -1.35 -8.83
CA ASN A 6 -5.35 -2.63 -9.39
C ASN A 6 -4.47 -3.03 -10.59
N LYS A 7 -3.17 -3.17 -10.31
CA LYS A 7 -2.11 -3.55 -11.24
C LYS A 7 -1.34 -4.73 -10.66
N THR A 8 -0.78 -5.54 -11.53
CA THR A 8 0.11 -6.63 -11.12
C THR A 8 1.50 -6.07 -10.83
N PHE A 9 2.16 -6.61 -9.80
CA PHE A 9 3.59 -6.38 -9.65
C PHE A 9 4.35 -7.03 -10.79
N LYS A 10 5.45 -6.41 -11.22
CA LYS A 10 6.42 -6.98 -12.13
C LYS A 10 7.66 -7.48 -11.40
N ASP A 11 8.18 -8.64 -11.82
CA ASP A 11 9.48 -9.16 -11.41
C ASP A 11 10.63 -8.35 -12.06
N TYR A 12 11.88 -8.68 -11.70
CA TYR A 12 13.07 -8.00 -12.24
C TYR A 12 13.31 -8.24 -13.74
N ARG A 13 12.49 -9.08 -14.39
CA ARG A 13 12.51 -9.36 -15.84
C ARG A 13 11.31 -8.75 -16.55
N GLY A 14 10.43 -8.03 -15.85
CA GLY A 14 9.24 -7.38 -16.39
C GLY A 14 8.01 -8.29 -16.53
N ASN A 15 8.06 -9.53 -16.04
CA ASN A 15 6.92 -10.44 -16.06
C ASN A 15 6.05 -10.22 -14.81
N ASP A 16 4.81 -10.71 -14.81
CA ASP A 16 3.99 -10.69 -13.60
C ASP A 16 4.67 -11.46 -12.46
N LEU A 17 4.72 -10.84 -11.29
CA LEU A 17 5.25 -11.46 -10.08
C LEU A 17 4.30 -12.57 -9.62
N ILE A 18 4.80 -13.80 -9.59
CA ILE A 18 4.08 -14.98 -9.12
C ILE A 18 4.62 -15.39 -7.75
N VAL A 19 3.76 -15.45 -6.74
CA VAL A 19 4.08 -15.97 -5.41
C VAL A 19 3.07 -17.05 -5.04
N GLY A 20 3.55 -18.22 -4.63
CA GLY A 20 2.66 -19.35 -4.29
C GLY A 20 1.73 -19.79 -5.44
N GLY A 21 2.15 -19.61 -6.69
CA GLY A 21 1.35 -19.94 -7.88
C GLY A 21 0.29 -18.91 -8.25
N LYS A 22 0.25 -17.74 -7.59
CA LYS A 22 -0.72 -16.67 -7.88
C LYS A 22 -0.02 -15.38 -8.29
N VAL A 23 -0.58 -14.70 -9.31
CA VAL A 23 -0.20 -13.34 -9.69
C VAL A 23 -0.45 -12.41 -8.50
N GLN A 24 0.52 -11.55 -8.19
CA GLN A 24 0.43 -10.61 -7.09
C GLN A 24 -0.10 -9.25 -7.56
N LEU A 25 -1.26 -8.84 -7.03
CA LEU A 25 -1.82 -7.50 -7.24
C LEU A 25 -1.26 -6.54 -6.19
N MET A 26 -1.00 -5.28 -6.60
CA MET A 26 -0.55 -4.25 -5.67
C MET A 26 -1.62 -3.94 -4.62
N THR A 27 -2.90 -3.90 -5.01
CA THR A 27 -4.04 -3.72 -4.09
C THR A 27 -3.99 -4.70 -2.92
N ASP A 28 -3.79 -5.99 -3.18
CA ASP A 28 -3.79 -7.03 -2.14
C ASP A 28 -2.64 -6.84 -1.15
N ILE A 29 -1.44 -6.56 -1.66
CA ILE A 29 -0.26 -6.36 -0.82
C ILE A 29 -0.35 -5.07 -0.02
N ILE A 30 -0.75 -3.95 -0.63
CA ILE A 30 -0.91 -2.68 0.10
C ILE A 30 -2.00 -2.84 1.17
N ALA A 31 -3.13 -3.46 0.83
CA ALA A 31 -4.22 -3.71 1.78
C ALA A 31 -3.73 -4.57 2.96
N GLN A 32 -2.95 -5.62 2.68
CA GLN A 32 -2.36 -6.47 3.71
C GLN A 32 -1.40 -5.68 4.63
N CYS A 33 -0.48 -4.90 4.08
CA CYS A 33 0.45 -4.08 4.87
C CYS A 33 -0.30 -3.07 5.76
N LEU A 34 -1.32 -2.40 5.22
CA LEU A 34 -2.17 -1.47 5.98
C LEU A 34 -2.95 -2.18 7.10
N PHE A 35 -3.53 -3.35 6.80
CA PHE A 35 -4.30 -4.14 7.77
C PHE A 35 -3.42 -4.65 8.91
N ASN A 36 -2.21 -5.12 8.59
CA ASN A 36 -1.24 -5.61 9.58
C ASN A 36 -0.59 -4.49 10.39
N GLY A 37 -0.72 -3.23 9.97
CA GLY A 37 -0.01 -2.10 10.56
C GLY A 37 1.50 -2.15 10.31
N GLU A 38 1.93 -2.71 9.17
CA GLU A 38 3.34 -2.71 8.78
C GLU A 38 3.87 -1.28 8.64
N GLY A 39 5.16 -1.09 8.93
CA GLY A 39 5.81 0.23 8.90
C GLY A 39 5.35 1.23 9.97
N ALA A 40 4.27 0.94 10.71
CA ALA A 40 3.78 1.80 11.78
C ALA A 40 4.70 1.74 13.00
N ARG A 41 5.67 2.65 13.05
CA ARG A 41 6.51 2.87 14.23
C ARG A 41 5.73 3.68 15.25
N SER A 42 5.86 3.33 16.53
CA SER A 42 5.30 4.15 17.60
C SER A 42 5.95 5.54 17.60
N SER A 43 5.12 6.55 17.72
CA SER A 43 5.55 7.94 17.87
C SER A 43 5.85 8.33 19.32
N GLY A 44 5.59 7.42 20.28
CA GLY A 44 5.60 7.72 21.72
C GLY A 44 4.34 8.45 22.20
N ASP A 45 3.41 8.77 21.30
CA ASP A 45 2.12 9.42 21.57
C ASP A 45 0.98 8.44 21.23
N SER A 46 0.30 7.95 22.28
CA SER A 46 -0.74 6.93 22.15
C SER A 46 -1.94 7.39 21.33
N ASN A 47 -2.26 8.69 21.34
CA ASN A 47 -3.39 9.23 20.57
C ASN A 47 -3.04 9.23 19.08
N LYS A 48 -1.82 9.67 18.73
CA LYS A 48 -1.34 9.64 17.34
C LYS A 48 -1.25 8.21 16.82
N ASP A 49 -0.70 7.31 17.63
CA ASP A 49 -0.54 5.90 17.25
C ASP A 49 -1.92 5.22 17.04
N SER A 50 -2.91 5.54 17.89
CA SER A 50 -4.28 5.02 17.75
C SER A 50 -5.00 5.59 16.52
N SER A 51 -4.88 6.91 16.29
CA SER A 51 -5.44 7.55 15.11
C SER A 51 -4.86 6.98 13.82
N ARG A 52 -3.55 6.72 13.81
CA ARG A 52 -2.87 6.11 12.66
C ARG A 52 -3.36 4.70 12.38
N LYS A 53 -3.59 3.87 13.41
CA LYS A 53 -4.17 2.52 13.24
C LYS A 53 -5.55 2.56 12.61
N ILE A 54 -6.40 3.47 13.07
CA ILE A 54 -7.76 3.65 12.51
C ILE A 54 -7.65 4.08 11.04
N HIS A 55 -6.83 5.08 10.74
CA HIS A 55 -6.62 5.56 9.37
C HIS A 55 -6.07 4.47 8.44
N SER A 56 -5.11 3.66 8.89
CA SER A 56 -4.60 2.52 8.12
C SER A 56 -5.70 1.53 7.77
N TYR A 57 -6.57 1.18 8.73
CA TYR A 57 -7.67 0.27 8.48
C TYR A 57 -8.73 0.86 7.53
N GLU A 58 -9.11 2.13 7.72
CA GLU A 58 -10.05 2.82 6.83
C GLU A 58 -9.54 2.91 5.39
N LEU A 59 -8.25 3.20 5.22
CA LEU A 59 -7.61 3.25 3.91
C LEU A 59 -7.53 1.85 3.28
N CYS A 60 -7.26 0.81 4.07
CA CYS A 60 -7.33 -0.59 3.62
C CYS A 60 -8.74 -0.91 3.07
N MET A 61 -9.80 -0.56 3.81
CA MET A 61 -11.18 -0.81 3.38
C MET A 61 -11.56 -0.03 2.11
N ARG A 62 -11.15 1.24 2.01
CA ARG A 62 -11.33 2.04 0.80
C ARG A 62 -10.62 1.42 -0.41
N LEU A 63 -9.39 0.90 -0.21
CA LEU A 63 -8.59 0.29 -1.26
C LEU A 63 -9.21 -1.00 -1.80
N ILE A 64 -9.70 -1.89 -0.93
CA ILE A 64 -10.35 -3.15 -1.37
C ILE A 64 -11.73 -2.92 -2.02
N GLN A 65 -12.43 -1.84 -1.63
CA GLN A 65 -13.72 -1.47 -2.21
C GLN A 65 -13.55 -0.74 -3.54
N ALA A 66 -12.42 -0.04 -3.72
CA ALA A 66 -12.07 0.62 -4.97
C ALA A 66 -11.68 -0.44 -6.01
N ASN A 67 -12.64 -0.81 -6.86
CA ASN A 67 -12.39 -1.68 -8.02
C ASN A 67 -11.72 -0.88 -9.16
N GLY A 68 -10.51 -0.34 -8.91
CA GLY A 68 -9.75 0.49 -9.84
C GLY A 68 -9.21 1.76 -9.21
N ASP A 69 -9.59 2.91 -9.75
CA ASP A 69 -9.07 4.19 -9.29
C ASP A 69 -9.54 4.56 -7.88
N LEU A 70 -8.60 4.88 -7.00
CA LEU A 70 -8.82 5.37 -5.65
C LEU A 70 -8.39 6.83 -5.54
N SER A 71 -9.28 7.70 -5.03
CA SER A 71 -8.88 9.04 -4.63
C SER A 71 -8.20 8.98 -3.26
N ILE A 72 -6.95 9.43 -3.19
CA ILE A 72 -6.13 9.46 -1.97
C ILE A 72 -5.68 10.90 -1.64
N SER A 73 -5.56 11.21 -0.34
CA SER A 73 -4.94 12.45 0.14
C SER A 73 -3.40 12.35 0.14
N ALA A 74 -2.72 13.44 0.50
CA ALA A 74 -1.27 13.42 0.70
C ALA A 74 -0.87 12.54 1.91
N GLU A 75 -1.70 12.56 2.96
CA GLU A 75 -1.54 11.72 4.15
C GLU A 75 -1.76 10.24 3.80
N ASP A 76 -2.79 9.91 3.01
CA ASP A 76 -3.00 8.55 2.52
C ASP A 76 -1.77 8.05 1.73
N ALA A 77 -1.21 8.91 0.86
CA ALA A 77 -0.01 8.59 0.08
C ALA A 77 1.21 8.32 0.96
N ILE A 78 1.48 9.18 1.96
CA ILE A 78 2.55 8.96 2.94
C ILE A 78 2.32 7.64 3.69
N LEU A 79 1.10 7.40 4.16
CA LEU A 79 0.76 6.22 4.92
C LEU A 79 0.97 4.93 4.11
N ILE A 80 0.58 4.91 2.83
CA ILE A 80 0.85 3.78 1.94
C ILE A 80 2.36 3.56 1.79
N LYS A 81 3.14 4.61 1.51
CA LYS A 81 4.60 4.51 1.36
C LYS A 81 5.27 3.98 2.63
N GLU A 82 4.83 4.41 3.79
CA GLU A 82 5.34 3.92 5.07
C GLU A 82 4.92 2.47 5.32
N SER A 83 3.68 2.10 5.02
CA SER A 83 3.19 0.73 5.25
C SER A 83 3.89 -0.31 4.40
N VAL A 84 4.29 0.04 3.19
CA VAL A 84 4.97 -0.89 2.26
C VAL A 84 6.50 -0.81 2.33
N ILE A 85 7.07 -0.09 3.30
CA ILE A 85 8.52 0.14 3.42
C ILE A 85 9.33 -1.16 3.57
N GLY A 86 8.70 -2.23 4.08
CA GLY A 86 9.32 -3.55 4.25
C GLY A 86 9.39 -4.40 2.96
N LEU A 87 8.75 -3.96 1.87
CA LEU A 87 8.77 -4.70 0.61
C LEU A 87 10.16 -4.66 -0.04
N THR A 88 10.39 -5.58 -1.00
CA THR A 88 11.60 -5.53 -1.82
C THR A 88 11.68 -4.20 -2.59
N PRO A 89 12.89 -3.72 -2.94
CA PRO A 89 13.04 -2.46 -3.67
C PRO A 89 12.23 -2.39 -4.97
N GLY A 90 12.10 -3.53 -5.68
CA GLY A 90 11.32 -3.62 -6.92
C GLY A 90 9.82 -3.42 -6.70
N CYS A 91 9.25 -4.05 -5.68
CA CYS A 91 7.83 -3.87 -5.34
C CYS A 91 7.57 -2.46 -4.78
N TYR A 92 8.40 -2.01 -3.84
CA TYR A 92 8.29 -0.67 -3.27
C TYR A 92 8.29 0.42 -4.36
N SER A 93 9.30 0.39 -5.25
CA SER A 93 9.42 1.40 -6.31
C SER A 93 8.23 1.43 -7.26
N GLN A 94 7.60 0.29 -7.54
CA GLN A 94 6.43 0.24 -8.43
C GLN A 94 5.22 0.96 -7.81
N ILE A 95 5.00 0.81 -6.50
CA ILE A 95 3.91 1.52 -5.80
C ILE A 95 4.21 3.01 -5.72
N VAL A 96 5.42 3.39 -5.30
CA VAL A 96 5.77 4.80 -5.10
C VAL A 96 5.70 5.59 -6.40
N LYS A 97 6.14 5.02 -7.51
CA LYS A 97 6.02 5.66 -8.83
C LYS A 97 4.57 5.94 -9.21
N LEU A 98 3.64 5.02 -8.94
CA LEU A 98 2.21 5.26 -9.21
C LEU A 98 1.60 6.38 -8.35
N ILE A 99 2.17 6.63 -7.17
CA ILE A 99 1.73 7.71 -6.28
C ILE A 99 2.33 9.06 -6.72
N ASP A 100 3.55 9.05 -7.24
CA ASP A 100 4.31 10.25 -7.60
C ASP A 100 4.19 10.65 -9.08
N GLU A 101 3.51 9.85 -9.90
CA GLU A 101 3.05 10.19 -11.27
C GLU A 101 1.99 11.29 -11.26
#